data_AF-A0A9W8TJD1-F1
#
_entry.id   AF-A0A9W8TJD1-F1
#
_cell.length_a   1.000
_cell.length_b   1.000
_cell.length_c   1.000
_cell.angle_alpha   90.00
_cell.angle_beta   90.00
_cell.angle_gamma   90.00
#
_symmetry.space_group_name_H-M   'P 1'
#
loop_
_entity.id
_entity.type
_entity.pdbx_description
1 polymer ?
#
loop_
_entity_poly.entity_id
_entity_poly.type
_entity_poly.pdbx_seq_one_letter_code
_entity_poly.pdbx_strand_id
1 'polypeptide(L)'
;MRLPPIEVIASWPKPNYINPESRAPISTVVGSIFLAFVTIILLIRLYSRKQLTKGLGLDDILICLAYIPAAAFTIVGIITQEKFQWGRHLWDVEPKFYRPNLILTYGIPSYPSASDVYSHRPG
;
A
#
# COMPACT_ATOMS: atom_id res chain seq x y z
N MET A 1 14.76 5.42 12.20
CA MET A 1 15.07 5.91 10.84
C MET A 1 15.82 7.23 11.00
N ARG A 2 16.98 7.39 10.37
CA ARG A 2 17.73 8.65 10.34
C ARG A 2 17.10 9.55 9.29
N LEU A 3 16.86 10.81 9.62
CA LEU A 3 16.32 11.77 8.68
C LEU A 3 17.37 12.10 7.61
N PRO A 4 16.96 12.29 6.34
CA PRO A 4 17.87 12.77 5.32
C PRO A 4 18.38 14.16 5.73
N PRO A 5 19.68 14.48 5.51
CA PRO A 5 20.22 15.81 5.73
C PRO A 5 19.42 16.88 4.96
N ILE A 6 19.36 18.11 5.49
CA ILE A 6 18.56 19.20 4.92
C ILE A 6 18.96 19.51 3.46
N GLU A 7 20.25 19.34 3.14
CA GLU A 7 20.80 19.50 1.78
C GLU A 7 20.15 18.53 0.78
N VAL A 8 19.84 17.31 1.21
CA VAL A 8 19.19 16.30 0.37
C VAL A 8 17.73 16.67 0.14
N ILE A 9 17.03 17.15 1.18
CA ILE A 9 15.64 17.59 1.08
C ILE A 9 15.54 18.80 0.14
N ALA A 10 16.48 19.75 0.24
CA ALA A 10 16.53 20.93 -0.62
C ALA A 10 16.83 20.60 -2.09
N SER A 11 17.49 19.47 -2.36
CA SER A 11 17.76 18.99 -3.72
C SER A 11 16.57 18.30 -4.41
N TRP A 12 15.45 18.08 -3.71
CA TRP A 12 14.29 17.40 -4.29
C TRP A 12 13.59 18.24 -5.37
N PRO A 13 13.03 17.59 -6.40
CA PRO A 13 12.25 18.27 -7.42
C PRO A 13 10.97 18.87 -6.83
N LYS A 14 10.39 19.84 -7.54
CA LYS A 14 9.14 20.49 -7.13
C LYS A 14 8.00 19.45 -7.04
N PRO A 15 7.26 19.40 -5.91
CA PRO A 15 6.07 18.55 -5.74
C PRO A 15 5.07 18.67 -6.90
N ASN A 16 4.63 17.54 -7.44
CA ASN A 16 3.56 17.47 -8.43
C ASN A 16 2.36 16.71 -7.87
N TYR A 17 1.37 17.44 -7.35
CA TYR A 17 0.16 16.84 -6.79
C TYR A 17 -0.95 16.55 -7.83
N ILE A 18 -0.80 17.04 -9.07
CA ILE A 18 -1.84 16.92 -10.10
C ILE A 18 -1.70 15.60 -10.85
N ASN A 19 -0.49 15.31 -11.36
CA ASN A 19 -0.16 14.07 -12.07
C ASN A 19 1.15 13.48 -11.55
N PRO A 20 1.17 13.01 -10.28
CA PRO A 20 2.38 12.46 -9.68
C PRO A 20 2.80 11.18 -10.39
N GLU A 21 4.12 11.02 -10.58
CA GLU A 21 4.65 9.71 -10.98
C GLU A 21 4.39 8.73 -9.84
N SER A 22 3.69 7.63 -10.15
CA SER A 22 3.31 6.63 -9.16
C SER A 22 3.61 5.23 -9.66
N ARG A 23 4.22 4.44 -8.76
CA ARG A 23 4.44 3.01 -8.96
C ARG A 23 3.27 2.15 -8.48
N ALA A 24 2.22 2.79 -7.94
CA ALA A 24 1.02 2.11 -7.47
C ALA A 24 0.38 1.18 -8.51
N PRO A 25 0.18 1.58 -9.78
CA PRO A 25 -0.46 0.72 -10.77
C PRO A 25 0.34 -0.56 -11.03
N ILE A 26 1.67 -0.45 -11.12
CA ILE A 26 2.56 -1.58 -11.37
C ILE A 26 2.52 -2.55 -10.18
N SER A 27 2.61 -2.06 -8.95
CA SER A 27 2.57 -2.92 -7.78
C SER A 27 1.21 -3.59 -7.57
N THR A 28 0.09 -2.93 -7.91
CA THR A 28 -1.24 -3.54 -7.89
C THR A 28 -1.36 -4.70 -8.88
N VAL A 29 -0.89 -4.51 -10.13
CA VAL A 29 -0.91 -5.56 -11.15
C VAL A 29 -0.07 -6.76 -10.71
N VAL A 30 1.16 -6.51 -10.28
CA VAL A 30 2.08 -7.56 -9.82
C VAL A 30 1.51 -8.31 -8.61
N GLY A 31 1.02 -7.58 -7.60
CA GLY A 31 0.42 -8.18 -6.40
C GLY A 31 -0.80 -9.05 -6.71
N SER A 32 -1.65 -8.60 -7.65
CA SER A 32 -2.84 -9.34 -8.07
C SER A 32 -2.48 -10.64 -8.81
N ILE A 33 -1.49 -10.59 -9.70
CA ILE A 33 -1.00 -11.78 -10.43
C ILE A 33 -0.41 -12.82 -9.46
N PHE A 34 0.45 -12.38 -8.54
CA PHE A 34 1.03 -13.29 -7.55
C PHE A 34 -0.02 -13.88 -6.62
N LEU A 35 -0.99 -13.09 -6.17
CA LEU A 35 -2.10 -13.60 -5.36
C LEU A 35 -2.90 -14.66 -6.11
N ALA A 36 -3.19 -14.44 -7.40
CA ALA A 36 -3.87 -15.43 -8.24
C ALA A 36 -3.06 -16.73 -8.37
N PHE A 37 -1.75 -16.63 -8.64
CA PHE A 37 -0.89 -17.82 -8.72
C PHE A 37 -0.85 -18.60 -7.40
N VAL A 38 -0.66 -17.92 -6.27
CA VAL A 38 -0.65 -18.57 -4.95
C VAL A 38 -1.98 -19.25 -4.67
N THR A 39 -3.10 -18.61 -5.02
CA THR A 39 -4.44 -19.19 -4.89
C THR A 39 -4.57 -20.48 -5.70
N ILE A 40 -4.16 -20.46 -6.98
CA ILE A 40 -4.23 -21.63 -7.86
C ILE A 40 -3.38 -22.78 -7.31
N ILE A 41 -2.14 -22.50 -6.89
CA ILE A 41 -1.24 -23.52 -6.34
C ILE A 41 -1.83 -24.12 -5.06
N LEU A 42 -2.42 -23.31 -4.19
CA LEU A 42 -3.08 -23.78 -2.97
C LEU A 42 -4.29 -24.66 -3.28
N LEU A 43 -5.12 -24.29 -4.26
CA LEU A 43 -6.24 -25.11 -4.70
C LEU A 43 -5.78 -26.45 -5.28
N ILE A 44 -4.73 -26.45 -6.11
CA ILE A 44 -4.13 -27.69 -6.64
C ILE A 44 -3.64 -28.57 -5.49
N ARG A 45 -2.97 -27.99 -4.48
CA ARG A 45 -2.50 -28.73 -3.31
C ARG A 45 -3.65 -29.41 -2.57
N LEU A 46 -4.70 -28.65 -2.23
CA LEU A 46 -5.87 -29.16 -1.51
C LEU A 46 -6.61 -30.21 -2.32
N TYR A 47 -6.76 -30.00 -3.63
CA TYR A 47 -7.40 -30.96 -4.53
C TYR A 47 -6.61 -32.27 -4.61
N SER A 48 -5.29 -32.18 -4.85
CA SER A 48 -4.39 -33.33 -4.90
C SER A 48 -4.48 -34.15 -3.61
N ARG A 49 -4.45 -33.51 -2.45
CA ARG A 49 -4.49 -34.18 -1.14
C ARG A 49 -5.85 -34.84 -0.88
N LYS A 50 -6.94 -34.14 -1.21
CA LYS A 50 -8.30 -34.66 -1.08
C LYS A 50 -8.56 -35.86 -2.00
N GLN A 51 -8.14 -35.79 -3.26
CA GLN A 51 -8.50 -36.77 -4.28
C GLN A 51 -7.52 -37.94 -4.38
N LEU A 52 -6.21 -37.69 -4.28
CA LEU A 52 -5.19 -38.74 -4.43
C LEU A 52 -4.88 -39.44 -3.10
N THR A 53 -4.72 -38.67 -2.02
CA THR A 53 -4.34 -39.20 -0.71
C THR A 53 -5.55 -39.53 0.18
N LYS A 54 -6.75 -39.03 -0.16
CA LYS A 54 -8.02 -39.23 0.58
C LYS A 54 -7.96 -38.85 2.06
N GLY A 55 -7.05 -37.94 2.43
CA GLY A 55 -6.86 -37.49 3.80
C GLY A 55 -6.57 -36.00 3.84
N LEU A 56 -7.32 -35.28 4.69
CA LEU A 56 -6.99 -33.90 5.06
C LEU A 56 -6.12 -33.97 6.32
N GLY A 57 -4.86 -33.54 6.18
CA GLY A 57 -3.94 -33.49 7.31
C GLY A 57 -4.02 -32.15 8.04
N LEU A 58 -3.45 -32.09 9.25
CA LEU A 58 -3.26 -30.81 9.97
C LEU A 58 -2.48 -29.79 9.14
N ASP A 59 -1.54 -30.25 8.31
CA ASP A 59 -0.78 -29.43 7.36
C ASP A 59 -1.69 -28.68 6.36
N ASP A 60 -2.81 -29.27 5.94
CA ASP A 60 -3.76 -28.62 5.02
C ASP A 60 -4.57 -27.52 5.72
N ILE A 61 -4.80 -27.66 7.03
CA ILE A 61 -5.45 -26.62 7.85
C ILE A 61 -4.46 -25.47 8.10
N LEU A 62 -3.21 -25.80 8.43
CA LEU A 62 -2.17 -24.82 8.70
C LEU A 62 -1.87 -23.96 7.46
N ILE A 63 -1.79 -24.55 6.27
CA ILE A 63 -1.56 -23.78 5.04
C ILE A 63 -2.75 -22.88 4.69
N CYS A 64 -4.00 -23.34 4.90
CA CYS A 64 -5.18 -22.50 4.72
C CYS A 64 -5.18 -21.32 5.71
N LEU A 65 -4.86 -21.58 6.98
CA LEU A 65 -4.79 -20.56 8.02
C LEU A 65 -3.68 -19.55 7.74
N ALA A 66 -2.53 -19.98 7.21
CA ALA A 66 -1.43 -19.09 6.82
C ALA A 66 -1.76 -18.27 5.55
N TYR A 67 -2.54 -18.83 4.63
CA TYR A 67 -2.94 -18.15 3.41
C TYR A 67 -3.84 -16.93 3.66
N ILE A 68 -4.76 -17.03 4.63
CA ILE A 68 -5.71 -15.95 4.96
C ILE A 68 -5.01 -14.60 5.25
N PRO A 69 -4.06 -14.50 6.22
CA PRO A 69 -3.39 -13.23 6.50
C PRO A 69 -2.49 -12.78 5.35
N ALA A 70 -1.90 -13.70 4.57
CA ALA A 70 -1.10 -13.35 3.40
C ALA A 70 -1.95 -12.70 2.29
N ALA A 71 -3.12 -13.27 2.02
CA ALA A 71 -4.09 -12.71 1.07
C ALA A 71 -4.63 -11.36 1.57
N ALA A 72 -5.01 -11.27 2.86
CA ALA A 72 -5.47 -10.04 3.47
C ALA A 72 -4.41 -8.92 3.39
N PHE A 73 -3.15 -9.22 3.67
CA PHE A 73 -2.05 -8.28 3.54
C PHE A 73 -1.91 -7.74 2.12
N THR A 74 -2.02 -8.60 1.11
CA THR A 74 -1.93 -8.20 -0.30
C THR A 74 -3.09 -7.28 -0.70
N ILE A 75 -4.32 -7.63 -0.29
CA ILE A 75 -5.52 -6.83 -0.57
C ILE A 75 -5.44 -5.46 0.12
N VAL A 76 -5.06 -5.42 1.40
CA VAL A 76 -4.86 -4.17 2.13
C VAL A 76 -3.76 -3.33 1.48
N GLY A 77 -2.69 -3.96 1.00
CA GLY A 77 -1.63 -3.29 0.26
C GLY A 77 -2.13 -2.60 -1.01
N ILE A 78 -2.99 -3.26 -1.79
CA ILE A 78 -3.61 -2.68 -2.99
C ILE A 78 -4.49 -1.49 -2.63
N ILE A 79 -5.39 -1.65 -1.66
CA ILE A 79 -6.27 -0.56 -1.18
C ILE A 79 -5.43 0.62 -0.71
N THR A 80 -4.30 0.35 -0.06
CA THR A 80 -3.44 1.39 0.51
C THR A 80 -2.78 2.25 -0.56
N GLN A 81 -2.35 1.62 -1.65
CA GLN A 81 -1.77 2.30 -2.80
C GLN A 81 -2.75 3.25 -3.48
N GLU A 82 -4.02 2.85 -3.60
CA GLU A 82 -5.05 3.69 -4.21
C GLU A 82 -5.52 4.82 -3.28
N LYS A 83 -5.76 4.51 -1.99
CA LYS A 83 -6.43 5.45 -1.06
C LYS A 83 -5.49 6.32 -0.25
N PHE A 84 -4.28 5.86 0.04
CA PHE A 84 -3.32 6.56 0.92
C PHE A 84 -2.11 7.10 0.17
N GLN A 85 -2.15 7.14 -1.17
CA GLN A 85 -1.07 7.69 -2.01
C GLN A 85 0.27 6.94 -1.85
N TRP A 86 0.23 5.67 -1.45
CA TRP A 86 1.42 4.83 -1.39
C TRP A 86 1.90 4.52 -2.82
N GLY A 87 3.22 4.53 -3.03
CA GLY A 87 3.82 4.34 -4.34
C GLY A 87 4.17 5.62 -5.10
N ARG A 88 3.87 6.80 -4.53
CA ARG A 88 4.38 8.10 -4.99
C ARG A 88 5.72 8.42 -4.34
N HIS A 89 6.50 9.30 -4.96
CA HIS A 89 7.66 9.88 -4.30
C HIS A 89 7.22 10.72 -3.11
N LEU A 90 8.07 10.81 -2.08
CA LEU A 90 7.75 11.52 -0.84
C LEU A 90 7.27 12.95 -1.15
N TRP A 91 8.03 13.71 -1.95
CA TRP A 91 7.67 15.07 -2.33
C TRP A 91 6.35 15.19 -3.12
N ASP A 92 5.80 14.12 -3.69
CA ASP A 92 4.54 14.09 -4.45
C ASP A 92 3.32 13.66 -3.60
N VAL A 93 3.53 13.33 -2.32
CA VAL A 93 2.45 12.97 -1.39
C VAL A 93 1.85 14.23 -0.79
N GLU A 94 0.52 14.35 -0.88
CA GLU A 94 -0.19 15.49 -0.30
C GLU A 94 0.01 15.52 1.21
N PRO A 95 0.21 16.72 1.82
CA PRO A 95 0.63 16.75 3.21
C PRO A 95 -0.32 16.11 4.23
N LYS A 96 -1.57 15.81 3.83
CA LYS A 96 -2.68 15.33 4.68
C LYS A 96 -2.50 13.86 5.01
N PHE A 97 -1.71 13.18 4.19
CA PHE A 97 -1.32 11.79 4.38
C PHE A 97 -0.03 11.65 5.19
N TYR A 98 0.64 12.76 5.54
CA TYR A 98 1.78 12.69 6.45
C TYR A 98 1.34 12.44 7.88
N ARG A 99 2.17 11.63 8.57
CA ARG A 99 2.13 11.55 10.02
C ARG A 99 2.54 12.91 10.62
N PRO A 100 1.98 13.33 11.76
CA PRO A 100 2.26 14.65 12.35
C PRO A 100 3.75 14.96 12.59
N ASN A 101 4.55 13.94 12.92
CA ASN A 101 5.98 14.05 13.10
C ASN A 101 6.75 14.39 11.80
N LEU A 102 6.23 13.99 10.63
CA LEU A 102 6.87 14.28 9.34
C LEU A 102 6.64 15.73 8.93
N ILE A 103 5.51 16.33 9.30
CA ILE A 103 5.18 17.74 9.01
C ILE A 103 6.19 18.68 9.67
N LEU A 104 6.46 18.46 10.97
CA LEU A 104 7.44 19.24 11.73
C LEU A 104 8.87 19.09 11.19
N THR A 105 9.18 17.91 10.66
CA THR A 105 10.54 17.55 10.23
C THR A 105 10.89 18.12 8.85
N TYR A 106 9.95 18.07 7.90
CA TYR A 106 10.20 18.54 6.55
C TYR A 106 9.97 20.04 6.35
N GLY A 107 9.56 20.77 7.41
CA GLY A 107 9.26 22.19 7.32
C GLY A 107 8.19 22.50 6.26
N ILE A 108 7.35 21.52 5.93
CA ILE A 108 6.26 21.68 4.98
C ILE A 108 5.28 22.65 5.66
N PRO A 109 4.92 23.78 5.01
CA PRO A 109 3.99 24.74 5.58
C PRO A 109 2.77 23.99 6.12
N SER A 110 2.57 24.07 7.44
CA SER A 110 1.43 23.49 8.11
C SER A 110 0.17 23.92 7.36
N TYR A 111 -0.72 22.96 7.12
CA TYR A 111 -2.01 23.16 6.49
C TYR A 111 -2.65 24.53 6.78
N PRO A 112 -3.27 25.18 5.79
CA PRO A 112 -4.28 26.18 6.11
C PRO A 112 -5.32 25.46 6.97
N SER A 113 -5.69 26.11 8.07
CA SER A 113 -6.57 25.59 9.11
C SER A 113 -7.79 24.84 8.53
N ALA A 114 -8.30 23.83 9.23
CA ALA A 114 -9.42 23.01 8.74
C ALA A 114 -10.64 23.84 8.26
N SER A 115 -10.79 25.08 8.71
CA SER A 115 -11.78 26.05 8.22
C SER A 115 -11.64 26.45 6.75
N ASP A 116 -10.43 26.41 6.17
CA ASP A 116 -10.17 26.86 4.80
C ASP A 116 -10.59 25.82 3.76
N VAL A 117 -10.46 24.53 4.07
CA VAL A 117 -10.77 23.41 3.15
C VAL A 117 -12.29 23.19 2.97
N TYR A 118 -13.11 23.55 3.96
CA TYR A 118 -14.58 23.44 3.86
C TYR A 118 -15.25 24.66 3.21
N SER A 119 -14.52 25.75 2.97
CA SER A 119 -15.08 26.98 2.39
C SER A 119 -15.33 26.92 0.88
N HIS A 120 -14.79 25.91 0.17
CA HIS A 120 -14.83 25.81 -1.29
C HIS A 120 -15.64 24.62 -1.83
N ARG A 121 -16.55 24.04 -1.03
CA ARG A 121 -17.57 23.13 -1.59
C ARG A 121 -18.70 23.96 -2.21
N PRO A 122 -18.96 23.89 -3.53
CA PRO A 122 -20.19 24.44 -4.09
C PRO A 122 -21.37 23.63 -3.55
N GLY A 123 -22.38 24.37 -3.04
CA GLY A 123 -23.67 23.82 -2.61
C GLY A 123 -24.55 23.42 -3.78
#